data_AF-A0A7J4RA27-F1
#
_entry.id   AF-A0A7J4RA27-F1
#
_cell.length_a   1.000
_cell.length_b   1.000
_cell.length_c   1.000
_cell.angle_alpha   90.00
_cell.angle_beta   90.00
_cell.angle_gamma   90.00
#
_symmetry.space_group_name_H-M   'P 1'
#
loop_
_entity.id
_entity.type
_entity.pdbx_description
1 polymer ?
#
loop_
_entity_poly.entity_id
_entity_poly.type
_entity_poly.pdbx_seq_one_letter_code
_entity_poly.pdbx_strand_id
1 'polypeptide(L)'
;MTLITLYTTKGCTKCPAAKKLCREVAEETGSGYEEVDLEEHMIEALQRQIASAPTIVINREVAFRSVVPTKQELMSKIKELSR
;
A
#
# COMPACT_ATOMS: atom_id res chain seq x y z
N MET A 1 5.14 -7.48 13.77
CA MET A 1 4.19 -6.36 13.62
C MET A 1 4.23 -5.93 12.18
N THR A 2 3.13 -6.08 11.46
CA THR A 2 3.07 -5.75 10.02
C THR A 2 2.55 -4.33 9.87
N LEU A 3 3.21 -3.50 9.06
CA LEU A 3 2.82 -2.12 8.80
C LEU A 3 2.55 -1.92 7.32
N ILE A 4 1.34 -1.50 6.98
CA ILE A 4 0.83 -1.28 5.63
C ILE A 4 0.80 0.22 5.37
N THR A 5 1.66 0.71 4.49
CA THR A 5 1.68 2.09 4.04
C THR A 5 1.12 2.17 2.62
N LEU A 6 -0.03 2.84 2.47
CA LEU A 6 -0.66 3.09 1.19
C LEU A 6 -0.21 4.46 0.66
N TYR A 7 0.47 4.45 -0.47
CA TYR A 7 0.87 5.65 -1.21
C TYR A 7 -0.20 6.00 -2.25
N THR A 8 -0.87 7.14 -2.09
CA THR A 8 -1.93 7.62 -2.98
C THR A 8 -1.54 8.91 -3.71
N THR A 9 -2.25 9.27 -4.78
CA THR A 9 -2.11 10.54 -5.52
C THR A 9 -3.49 11.11 -5.77
N LYS A 10 -3.66 12.44 -5.76
CA LYS A 10 -4.97 13.13 -5.88
C LYS A 10 -5.66 12.98 -7.26
N GLY A 11 -5.10 12.23 -8.19
CA GLY A 11 -5.67 11.97 -9.52
C GLY A 11 -6.26 10.57 -9.74
N CYS A 12 -6.24 9.65 -8.76
CA CYS A 12 -6.56 8.25 -9.02
C CYS A 12 -7.98 7.85 -8.57
N THR A 13 -8.88 7.63 -9.53
CA THR A 13 -10.27 7.16 -9.32
C THR A 13 -10.39 5.86 -8.51
N LYS A 14 -9.30 5.10 -8.38
CA LYS A 14 -9.23 3.80 -7.69
C LYS A 14 -8.79 3.87 -6.21
N CYS A 15 -8.41 5.04 -5.71
CA CYS A 15 -8.00 5.24 -4.31
C CYS A 15 -9.02 4.77 -3.24
N PRO A 16 -10.33 5.03 -3.36
CA PRO A 16 -11.29 4.57 -2.35
C PRO A 16 -11.41 3.03 -2.28
N ALA A 17 -11.17 2.33 -3.39
CA ALA A 17 -11.17 0.87 -3.42
C ALA A 17 -9.93 0.30 -2.70
N ALA A 18 -8.74 0.87 -2.96
CA ALA A 18 -7.50 0.47 -2.30
C ALA A 18 -7.56 0.69 -0.78
N LYS A 19 -8.15 1.81 -0.35
CA LYS A 19 -8.32 2.16 1.07
C LYS A 19 -9.20 1.14 1.81
N LYS A 20 -10.36 0.77 1.25
CA LYS A 20 -11.23 -0.25 1.85
C LYS A 20 -10.52 -1.59 1.97
N LEU A 21 -9.82 -1.99 0.91
CA LEU A 21 -9.11 -3.25 0.86
C LEU A 21 -7.97 -3.33 1.87
N CYS A 22 -7.12 -2.29 1.91
CA CYS A 22 -6.01 -2.22 2.85
C CYS A 22 -6.51 -2.18 4.29
N ARG A 23 -7.65 -1.51 4.55
CA ARG A 23 -8.27 -1.48 5.87
C ARG A 23 -8.78 -2.85 6.31
N GLU A 24 -9.56 -3.54 5.48
CA GLU A 24 -10.04 -4.90 5.80
C GLU A 24 -8.86 -5.84 6.09
N VAL A 25 -7.84 -5.78 5.24
CA VAL A 25 -6.68 -6.65 5.36
C VAL A 25 -5.82 -6.29 6.57
N ALA A 26 -5.69 -5.00 6.90
CA ALA A 26 -5.02 -4.54 8.11
C ALA A 26 -5.75 -5.03 9.37
N GLU A 27 -7.08 -4.96 9.40
CA GLU A 27 -7.90 -5.48 10.51
C GLU A 27 -7.78 -6.99 10.66
N GLU A 28 -7.82 -7.76 9.55
CA GLU A 28 -7.65 -9.22 9.58
C GLU A 28 -6.24 -9.67 10.02
N THR A 29 -5.22 -8.86 9.73
CA THR A 29 -3.81 -9.20 10.03
C THR A 29 -3.31 -8.54 11.32
N GLY A 30 -4.10 -7.69 11.97
CA GLY A 30 -3.66 -6.87 13.10
C GLY A 30 -2.51 -5.92 12.73
N SER A 31 -2.44 -5.49 11.48
CA SER A 31 -1.37 -4.64 10.95
C SER A 31 -1.67 -3.15 11.16
N GLY A 32 -0.63 -2.35 11.37
CA GLY A 32 -0.74 -0.89 11.36
C GLY A 32 -1.00 -0.38 9.95
N TYR A 33 -1.88 0.60 9.77
CA TYR A 33 -2.22 1.17 8.47
C TYR A 33 -1.93 2.66 8.43
N GLU A 34 -1.16 3.10 7.43
CA GLU A 34 -0.83 4.51 7.19
C GLU A 34 -1.09 4.89 5.73
N GLU A 35 -1.59 6.10 5.50
CA GLU A 35 -1.77 6.68 4.18
C GLU A 35 -0.77 7.81 3.98
N VAL A 36 -0.06 7.78 2.85
CA VAL A 36 0.92 8.79 2.49
C VAL A 36 0.58 9.32 1.11
N ASP A 37 0.51 10.64 0.96
CA ASP A 37 0.30 11.26 -0.35
C ASP A 37 1.64 11.37 -1.09
N LEU A 38 1.69 10.81 -2.30
CA LEU A 38 2.88 10.85 -3.16
C LEU A 38 3.19 12.25 -3.65
N GLU A 39 2.20 13.13 -3.76
CA GLU A 39 2.44 14.51 -4.15
C GLU A 39 3.12 15.28 -3.01
N GLU A 40 2.77 15.00 -1.75
CA GLU A 40 3.43 15.58 -0.58
C GLU A 40 4.81 14.94 -0.32
N HIS A 41 4.96 13.64 -0.57
CA HIS A 41 6.19 12.87 -0.26
C HIS A 41 6.91 12.35 -1.52
N MET A 42 6.87 13.11 -2.61
CA MET A 42 7.42 12.71 -3.92
C MET A 42 8.92 12.34 -3.84
N ILE A 43 9.69 13.04 -3.01
CA ILE A 43 11.13 12.82 -2.84
C ILE A 43 11.40 11.48 -2.14
N GLU A 44 10.68 11.19 -1.04
CA GLU A 44 10.79 9.91 -0.33
C GLU A 44 10.30 8.74 -1.20
N ALA A 45 9.27 8.98 -2.00
CA ALA A 45 8.75 8.00 -2.94
C ALA A 45 9.80 7.62 -3.98
N LEU A 46 10.42 8.61 -4.63
CA LEU A 46 11.52 8.39 -5.58
C LEU A 46 12.69 7.64 -4.93
N GLN A 47 13.07 7.99 -3.70
CA GLN A 47 14.11 7.27 -2.95
C GLN A 47 13.74 5.81 -2.68
N ARG A 48 12.47 5.52 -2.45
CA ARG A 48 11.94 4.15 -2.28
C ARG A 48 11.63 3.43 -3.60
N GLN A 49 12.08 3.99 -4.73
CA GLN A 49 11.76 3.52 -6.09
C GLN A 49 10.25 3.49 -6.39
N ILE A 50 9.46 4.30 -5.69
CA ILE A 50 8.04 4.48 -5.93
C ILE A 50 7.89 5.58 -6.99
N ALA A 51 7.95 5.18 -8.26
CA ALA A 51 7.82 6.13 -9.38
C ALA A 51 6.37 6.42 -9.79
N SER A 52 5.38 5.73 -9.22
CA SER A 52 3.98 5.85 -9.64
C SER A 52 3.01 5.45 -8.54
N ALA A 53 1.92 6.20 -8.46
CA ALA A 53 0.76 5.90 -7.62
C ALA A 53 -0.23 4.99 -8.37
N PRO A 54 -1.05 4.19 -7.66
CA PRO A 54 -1.00 3.89 -6.23
C PRO A 54 0.01 2.78 -5.92
N THR A 55 0.72 2.89 -4.79
CA THR A 55 1.71 1.89 -4.36
C THR A 55 1.40 1.45 -2.94
N ILE A 56 1.46 0.15 -2.68
CA ILE A 56 1.24 -0.42 -1.34
C ILE A 56 2.55 -0.99 -0.85
N VAL A 57 2.97 -0.53 0.31
CA VAL A 57 4.17 -0.97 1.02
C VAL A 57 3.72 -1.72 2.25
N ILE A 58 4.33 -2.88 2.51
CA ILE A 58 4.00 -3.75 3.64
C ILE A 58 5.32 -4.12 4.31
N ASN A 59 5.47 -3.85 5.61
CA ASN A 59 6.72 -4.10 6.34
C ASN A 59 7.96 -3.43 5.72
N ARG A 60 7.80 -2.23 5.17
CA ARG A 60 8.82 -1.48 4.41
C ARG A 60 9.22 -2.11 3.06
N GLU A 61 8.58 -3.19 2.67
CA GLU A 61 8.77 -3.82 1.36
C GLU A 61 7.65 -3.40 0.40
N VAL A 62 8.01 -3.10 -0.84
CA VAL A 62 7.02 -2.69 -1.86
C VAL A 62 6.25 -3.92 -2.31
N ALA A 63 5.06 -4.10 -1.77
CA ALA A 63 4.18 -5.22 -2.11
C ALA A 63 3.56 -5.02 -3.51
N PHE A 64 3.11 -3.80 -3.82
CA PHE A 64 2.47 -3.46 -5.08
C PHE A 64 2.89 -2.07 -5.54
N ARG A 65 3.26 -1.94 -6.81
CA ARG A 65 3.66 -0.66 -7.42
C ARG A 65 2.68 -0.29 -8.53
N SER A 66 2.20 0.95 -8.55
CA SER A 66 1.31 1.51 -9.59
C SER A 66 0.02 0.73 -9.88
N VAL A 67 -0.40 -0.16 -8.99
CA VAL A 67 -1.55 -1.05 -9.18
C VAL A 67 -2.36 -1.10 -7.88
N VAL A 68 -3.68 -1.02 -8.00
CA VAL A 68 -4.59 -1.38 -6.90
C VAL A 68 -4.80 -2.89 -6.99
N PRO A 69 -4.19 -3.69 -6.12
CA PRO A 69 -4.41 -5.13 -6.11
C PRO A 69 -5.81 -5.46 -5.64
N THR A 70 -6.17 -6.73 -5.82
CA THR A 70 -7.44 -7.30 -5.33
C THR A 70 -7.23 -7.91 -3.94
N LYS A 71 -8.31 -8.17 -3.16
CA LYS A 71 -8.23 -8.67 -1.77
C LYS A 71 -7.30 -9.89 -1.65
N GLN A 72 -7.41 -10.80 -2.63
CA GLN A 72 -6.62 -12.02 -2.70
C GLN A 72 -5.12 -11.76 -2.90
N GLU A 73 -4.74 -10.84 -3.79
CA GLU A 73 -3.33 -10.51 -4.03
C GLU A 73 -2.71 -9.87 -2.79
N LEU A 74 -3.41 -8.93 -2.16
CA LEU A 74 -2.92 -8.25 -0.97
C LEU A 74 -2.72 -9.25 0.19
N MET A 75 -3.67 -10.16 0.41
CA MET A 75 -3.54 -11.23 1.41
C MET A 75 -2.39 -12.18 1.11
N SER A 76 -2.25 -12.64 -0.14
CA SER A 76 -1.15 -13.54 -0.52
C SER A 76 0.20 -12.86 -0.27
N LYS A 77 0.32 -11.57 -0.61
CA LYS A 77 1.56 -10.82 -0.41
C LYS A 77 1.89 -10.63 1.08
N ILE A 78 0.90 -10.38 1.92
CA ILE A 78 1.11 -10.29 3.38
C ILE A 78 1.55 -11.63 3.96
N LYS A 79 0.94 -12.74 3.52
CA LYS A 79 1.37 -14.09 3.94
C LYS A 79 2.80 -14.40 3.48
N GLU A 80 3.17 -13.96 2.28
CA GLU A 80 4.53 -14.10 1.74
C GLU A 80 5.54 -13.27 2.54
N LEU A 81 5.19 -12.03 2.89
CA LEU A 81 6.01 -11.07 3.66
C LEU A 81 6.03 -11.32 5.17
N SER A 82 5.13 -12.16 5.68
CA SER A 82 5.08 -12.56 7.09
C SER A 82 5.91 -13.82 7.39
N ARG A 83 6.66 -14.32 6.40
CA ARG A 83 7.45 -15.55 6.49
C ARG A 83 8.94 -15.26 6.66
#